data_AF-A0A814P4Y4-F1
#
_entry.id   AF-A0A814P4Y4-F1
#
_cell.length_a   1.000
_cell.length_b   1.000
_cell.length_c   1.000
_cell.angle_alpha   90.00
_cell.angle_beta   90.00
_cell.angle_gamma   90.00
#
_symmetry.space_group_name_H-M   'P 1'
#
loop_
_entity.id
_entity.type
_entity.pdbx_description
1 polymer ?
#
loop_
_entity_poly.entity_id
_entity_poly.type
_entity_poly.pdbx_seq_one_letter_code
_entity_poly.pdbx_strand_id
1 'polypeptide(L)'
;MISQSIPSLFLIVMTEGAFAAITGLLVAGLAQPRLAALFGLLYIVGREVYNQGYRRAGSKGRRIGAGILDLSLIVLWGMALYTCFSWGGGISGFLRLFKF
;
A
#
# COMPACT_ATOMS: atom_id res chain seq x y z
N MET A 1 -0.87 -34.08 -7.01
CA MET A 1 -0.16 -33.56 -5.82
C MET A 1 0.23 -32.07 -5.97
N ILE A 2 -0.67 -31.20 -6.48
CA ILE A 2 -0.39 -29.76 -6.74
C ILE A 2 -1.42 -28.82 -6.06
N SER A 3 -2.37 -29.37 -5.28
CA SER A 3 -3.47 -28.59 -4.72
C SER A 3 -3.16 -27.87 -3.40
N GLN A 4 -2.03 -28.16 -2.73
CA GLN A 4 -1.72 -27.66 -1.38
C GLN A 4 -0.73 -26.49 -1.32
N SER A 5 -0.08 -26.11 -2.44
CA SER A 5 0.88 -24.99 -2.51
C SER A 5 0.26 -23.64 -2.89
N ILE A 6 -0.96 -23.65 -3.44
CA ILE A 6 -1.70 -22.44 -3.82
C ILE A 6 -2.17 -21.60 -2.60
N PRO A 7 -2.64 -22.18 -1.47
CA PRO A 7 -3.11 -21.38 -0.33
C PRO A 7 -1.97 -20.67 0.42
N SER A 8 -0.79 -21.27 0.53
CA SER A 8 0.36 -20.64 1.19
C SER A 8 0.94 -19.49 0.39
N LEU A 9 1.05 -19.64 -0.94
CA LEU A 9 1.53 -18.56 -1.82
C LEU A 9 0.55 -17.37 -1.85
N PHE A 10 -0.75 -17.65 -1.82
CA PHE A 10 -1.78 -16.63 -1.72
C PHE A 10 -1.77 -15.92 -0.36
N LEU A 11 -1.55 -16.66 0.73
CA LEU A 11 -1.37 -16.10 2.07
C LEU A 11 -0.13 -15.20 2.15
N ILE A 12 0.99 -15.63 1.59
CA ILE A 12 2.25 -14.85 1.56
C ILE A 12 2.01 -13.52 0.84
N VAL A 13 1.47 -13.55 -0.39
CA VAL A 13 1.15 -12.34 -1.17
C VAL A 13 0.11 -11.46 -0.44
N MET A 14 -0.82 -12.08 0.29
CA MET A 14 -1.79 -11.35 1.10
C MET A 14 -1.13 -10.64 2.29
N THR A 15 -0.17 -11.28 2.97
CA THR A 15 0.54 -10.72 4.11
C THR A 15 1.55 -9.64 3.70
N GLU A 16 2.33 -9.88 2.64
CA GLU A 16 3.36 -8.94 2.16
C GLU A 16 2.75 -7.59 1.78
N GLY A 17 1.63 -7.61 1.04
CA GLY A 17 0.92 -6.39 0.68
C GLY A 17 0.29 -5.67 1.89
N ALA A 18 -0.11 -6.41 2.93
CA ALA A 18 -0.69 -5.83 4.14
C ALA A 18 0.37 -5.12 4.99
N PHE A 19 1.57 -5.70 5.14
CA PHE A 19 2.68 -5.06 5.84
C PHE A 19 3.09 -3.75 5.17
N ALA A 20 3.19 -3.75 3.84
CA ALA A 20 3.50 -2.54 3.08
C ALA A 20 2.45 -1.45 3.27
N ALA A 21 1.16 -1.81 3.27
CA ALA A 21 0.07 -0.86 3.49
C ALA A 21 0.04 -0.31 4.93
N ILE A 22 0.21 -1.16 5.95
CA ILE A 22 0.22 -0.76 7.36
C ILE A 22 1.40 0.19 7.64
N THR A 23 2.58 -0.13 7.10
CA THR A 23 3.78 0.71 7.27
C THR A 23 3.56 2.09 6.66
N GLY A 24 3.08 2.15 5.42
CA GLY A 24 2.73 3.42 4.76
C GLY A 24 1.64 4.19 5.51
N LEU A 25 0.63 3.50 6.03
CA LEU A 25 -0.47 4.09 6.79
C LEU A 25 0.01 4.75 8.09
N LEU A 26 0.87 4.07 8.85
CA LEU A 26 1.40 4.60 10.10
C LEU A 26 2.30 5.82 9.86
N VAL A 27 3.19 5.74 8.87
CA VAL A 27 4.11 6.84 8.54
C VAL A 27 3.36 8.03 7.95
N ALA A 28 2.47 7.82 6.99
CA ALA A 28 1.65 8.89 6.42
C ALA A 28 0.65 9.47 7.43
N GLY A 29 0.08 8.63 8.29
CA GLY A 29 -0.91 9.01 9.30
C GLY A 29 -0.37 9.93 10.38
N LEU A 30 0.95 9.89 10.64
CA LEU A 30 1.61 10.79 11.59
C LEU A 30 1.54 12.27 11.16
N ALA A 31 1.61 12.56 9.85
CA ALA A 31 1.53 13.93 9.34
C ALA A 31 0.15 14.29 8.76
N GLN A 32 -0.53 13.33 8.12
CA GLN A 32 -1.79 13.57 7.41
C GLN A 32 -2.84 12.49 7.75
N PRO A 33 -3.36 12.46 9.00
CA PRO A 33 -4.19 11.37 9.50
C PRO A 33 -5.49 11.16 8.72
N ARG A 34 -6.13 12.24 8.24
CA ARG A 34 -7.41 12.16 7.50
C ARG A 34 -7.23 11.52 6.12
N LEU A 35 -6.20 11.93 5.39
CA LEU A 35 -5.91 11.38 4.06
C LEU A 35 -5.41 9.95 4.17
N ALA A 36 -4.51 9.67 5.12
CA ALA A 36 -4.04 8.32 5.40
C ALA A 36 -5.20 7.37 5.71
N ALA A 37 -6.16 7.77 6.56
CA ALA A 37 -7.33 6.96 6.87
C ALA A 37 -8.21 6.68 5.64
N LEU A 38 -8.43 7.68 4.77
CA LEU A 38 -9.21 7.50 3.53
C LEU A 38 -8.54 6.50 2.59
N PHE A 39 -7.24 6.64 2.35
CA PHE A 39 -6.48 5.75 1.46
C PHE A 39 -6.26 4.35 2.08
N GLY A 40 -6.17 4.24 3.40
CA GLY A 40 -6.20 2.96 4.12
C GLY A 40 -7.55 2.24 3.96
N LEU A 41 -8.66 2.97 4.02
CA LEU A 41 -9.99 2.41 3.78
C LEU A 41 -10.17 1.98 2.32
N LEU A 42 -9.69 2.78 1.36
CA LEU A 42 -9.65 2.41 -0.06
C LEU A 42 -8.83 1.14 -0.30
N TYR A 43 -7.72 0.95 0.40
CA TYR A 43 -6.95 -0.30 0.33
C TYR A 43 -7.78 -1.50 0.82
N ILE A 44 -8.47 -1.40 1.95
CA ILE A 44 -9.33 -2.47 2.49
C ILE A 44 -10.47 -2.80 1.51
N VAL A 45 -11.15 -1.77 0.99
CA VAL A 45 -12.23 -1.95 0.00
C VAL A 45 -11.68 -2.58 -1.29
N GLY A 46 -10.51 -2.14 -1.76
CA GLY A 46 -9.82 -2.73 -2.90
C GLY A 46 -9.49 -4.22 -2.69
N ARG A 47 -9.13 -4.63 -1.47
CA ARG A 47 -8.90 -6.04 -1.10
C ARG A 47 -10.17 -6.86 -1.21
N GLU A 48 -11.28 -6.31 -0.72
CA GLU A 48 -12.55 -7.01 -0.76
C GLU A 48 -13.04 -7.16 -2.21
N VAL A 49 -12.92 -6.11 -3.02
CA VAL A 49 -13.22 -6.16 -4.47
C VAL A 49 -12.30 -7.14 -5.20
N TYR A 50 -11.01 -7.20 -4.86
CA TYR A 50 -10.08 -8.18 -5.41
C TYR A 50 -10.51 -9.62 -5.10
N ASN A 51 -10.88 -9.90 -3.84
CA ASN A 51 -11.35 -11.23 -3.43
C ASN A 51 -12.68 -11.62 -4.09
N GLN A 52 -13.65 -10.70 -4.13
CA GLN A 52 -14.94 -10.94 -4.78
C GLN A 52 -14.78 -11.13 -6.30
N GLY A 53 -13.92 -10.33 -6.94
CA GLY A 53 -13.58 -10.46 -8.36
C GLY A 53 -12.92 -11.80 -8.67
N TYR A 54 -12.05 -12.29 -7.79
CA TYR A 54 -11.41 -13.60 -7.92
C TYR A 54 -12.42 -14.75 -7.83
N ARG A 55 -13.39 -14.66 -6.89
CA ARG A 55 -14.43 -15.68 -6.69
C ARG A 55 -15.44 -15.75 -7.83
N ARG A 56 -15.78 -14.61 -8.46
CA ARG A 56 -16.83 -14.53 -9.50
C ARG A 56 -16.33 -14.78 -10.92
N ALA A 57 -15.15 -14.28 -11.28
CA ALA A 57 -14.66 -14.28 -12.66
C ALA A 57 -13.23 -14.84 -12.81
N GLY A 58 -12.73 -15.52 -11.77
CA GLY A 58 -11.40 -16.14 -11.77
C GLY A 58 -10.26 -15.14 -11.99
N SER A 59 -9.25 -15.53 -12.76
CA SER A 59 -7.99 -14.78 -12.93
C SER A 59 -8.11 -13.45 -13.71
N LYS A 60 -9.25 -13.16 -14.37
CA LYS A 60 -9.48 -11.87 -15.03
C LYS A 60 -10.19 -10.84 -14.13
N GLY A 61 -11.07 -11.30 -13.23
CA GLY A 61 -11.83 -10.43 -12.32
C GLY A 61 -10.98 -9.70 -11.27
N ARG A 62 -9.75 -10.17 -11.03
CA ARG A 62 -8.79 -9.56 -10.08
C ARG A 62 -8.21 -8.22 -10.52
N ARG A 63 -8.24 -7.88 -11.82
CA ARG A 63 -7.52 -6.71 -12.35
C ARG A 63 -8.04 -5.38 -11.81
N ILE A 64 -9.35 -5.28 -11.61
CA ILE A 64 -9.98 -4.05 -11.11
C ILE A 64 -9.61 -3.83 -9.64
N GLY A 65 -9.72 -4.88 -8.81
CA GLY A 65 -9.29 -4.82 -7.41
C GLY A 65 -7.79 -4.57 -7.27
N ALA A 66 -6.97 -5.17 -8.13
CA ALA A 66 -5.51 -4.95 -8.15
C ALA A 66 -5.16 -3.49 -8.46
N GLY A 67 -5.81 -2.87 -9.46
CA GLY A 67 -5.58 -1.46 -9.78
C GLY A 67 -5.93 -0.52 -8.63
N ILE A 68 -7.04 -0.76 -7.93
CA ILE A 68 -7.44 0.03 -6.75
C ILE A 68 -6.42 -0.15 -5.62
N LEU A 69 -5.95 -1.38 -5.39
CA LEU A 69 -4.95 -1.69 -4.37
C LEU A 69 -3.62 -0.99 -4.64
N ASP A 70 -3.12 -1.11 -5.87
CA ASP A 70 -1.84 -0.54 -6.27
C ASP A 70 -1.88 0.99 -6.19
N LEU A 71 -2.98 1.62 -6.64
CA LEU A 71 -3.16 3.06 -6.53
C LEU A 71 -3.16 3.54 -5.07
N SER A 72 -3.87 2.82 -4.20
CA SER A 72 -3.94 3.13 -2.77
C SER A 72 -2.56 3.03 -2.11
N LEU A 73 -1.79 1.99 -2.46
CA LEU A 73 -0.42 1.80 -1.99
C LEU A 73 0.52 2.90 -2.47
N ILE A 74 0.48 3.25 -3.76
CA ILE A 74 1.32 4.32 -4.33
C ILE A 74 1.08 5.64 -3.59
N VAL A 75 -0.19 5.96 -3.31
CA VAL A 75 -0.53 7.19 -2.59
C VAL A 75 -0.05 7.14 -1.13
N LEU A 76 -0.26 6.03 -0.42
CA LEU A 76 0.22 5.86 0.96
C LEU A 76 1.75 5.98 1.05
N TRP A 77 2.48 5.35 0.14
CA TRP A 77 3.94 5.44 0.08
C TRP A 77 4.41 6.84 -0.31
N GLY A 78 3.73 7.51 -1.25
CA GLY A 78 4.03 8.90 -1.61
C GLY A 78 3.88 9.85 -0.42
N MET A 79 2.79 9.71 0.35
CA MET A 79 2.57 10.49 1.57
C MET A 79 3.60 10.16 2.66
N ALA A 80 3.96 8.89 2.82
CA ALA A 80 4.98 8.47 3.78
C ALA A 80 6.35 9.07 3.45
N LEU A 81 6.78 9.00 2.19
CA LEU A 81 8.04 9.60 1.73
C LEU A 81 8.03 11.13 1.88
N TYR A 82 6.93 11.78 1.53
CA TYR A 82 6.77 13.23 1.70
C TYR A 82 6.88 13.63 3.19
N THR A 83 6.25 12.85 4.07
CA THR A 83 6.31 13.07 5.52
C THR A 83 7.74 12.96 6.03
N CYS A 84 8.45 11.88 5.69
CA CYS A 84 9.84 11.69 6.05
C CYS A 84 10.74 12.81 5.51
N PHE A 85 10.53 13.23 4.26
CA PHE A 85 11.30 14.30 3.64
C PHE A 85 11.05 15.66 4.31
N SER A 86 9.80 15.98 4.61
CA SER A 86 9.42 17.21 5.32
C SER A 86 10.04 17.27 6.71
N TRP A 87 10.00 16.17 7.45
CA TRP A 87 10.53 16.10 8.82
C TRP A 87 12.08 16.03 8.84
N GLY A 88 12.71 15.48 7.79
CA GLY A 88 14.17 15.45 7.62
C GLY A 88 14.81 16.80 7.24
N GLY A 89 14.06 17.90 7.29
CA GLY A 89 14.55 19.23 6.91
C GLY A 89 14.42 19.55 5.41
N GLY A 90 13.73 18.69 4.65
CA GLY A 90 13.40 18.90 3.25
C GLY A 90 14.61 19.22 2.37
N ILE A 91 14.41 20.15 1.43
CA ILE A 91 15.46 20.59 0.50
C ILE A 91 16.63 21.23 1.26
N SER A 92 16.37 21.92 2.37
CA SER A 92 17.40 22.56 3.19
C SER A 92 18.29 21.54 3.89
N GLY A 93 17.72 20.47 4.44
CA GLY A 93 18.44 19.34 5.03
C GLY A 93 19.24 18.57 3.99
N PHE A 94 18.63 18.32 2.83
CA PHE A 94 19.30 17.68 1.69
C PHE A 94 20.51 18.50 1.19
N LEU A 95 20.34 19.81 0.99
CA LEU A 95 21.43 20.69 0.56
C LEU A 95 22.55 20.83 1.59
N ARG A 96 22.25 20.70 2.89
CA ARG A 96 23.27 20.63 3.96
C ARG A 96 24.10 19.35 3.89
N LEU A 97 23.57 18.27 3.34
CA LEU A 97 24.30 17.01 3.15
C LEU A 97 25.38 17.14 2.06
N PHE A 98 25.14 17.98 1.04
CA PHE A 98 26.04 18.19 -0.09
C PHE A 98 26.93 19.43 0.04
N LYS A 99 26.60 20.35 0.95
CA LYS A 99 27.54 21.36 1.42
C LYS A 99 28.51 20.70 2.41
N PHE A 100 29.52 20.02 1.87
CA PHE A 100 30.82 19.91 2.54
C PHE A 100 31.45 21.30 2.67
#